data_AF-A0A2N7B399-F1
#
_entry.id   AF-A0A2N7B399-F1
#
_cell.length_a   1.000
_cell.length_b   1.000
_cell.length_c   1.000
_cell.angle_alpha   90.00
_cell.angle_beta   90.00
_cell.angle_gamma   90.00
#
_symmetry.space_group_name_H-M   'P 1'
#
loop_
_entity.id
_entity.type
_entity.pdbx_description
1 polymer ?
#
loop_
_entity_poly.entity_id
_entity_poly.type
_entity_poly.pdbx_seq_one_letter_code
_entity_poly.pdbx_strand_id
1 'polypeptide(L)'
;MLKDFGAGQGVNNNYYQQRYNYRSNLDMKVTKTLDIRMNLFGNFAQVNVPRVGSPFGYNDLFYDYSSFATLAPFAYPLYNPDGSYGYSTWIRNENPNYNVNNVIGRLNYYGYDRNNESNMNVVAEATQKLDFITKGLSIRGRVAYTSNYYYTRSMTRDQFPSFIYDPVNDSYEPRDP
;
A
#
# COMPACT_ATOMS: atom_id res chain seq x y z
N MET A 1 4.62 -20.14 13.34
CA MET A 1 5.67 -19.51 12.52
C MET A 1 5.64 -18.02 12.85
N LEU A 2 6.63 -17.50 13.60
CA LEU A 2 6.74 -16.05 13.85
C LEU A 2 7.21 -15.40 12.55
N LYS A 3 6.49 -14.38 12.07
CA LYS A 3 6.92 -13.62 10.89
C LYS A 3 8.10 -12.74 11.29
N ASP A 4 9.19 -12.81 10.55
CA ASP A 4 10.37 -11.97 10.77
C ASP A 4 10.06 -10.54 10.29
N PHE A 5 10.03 -9.60 11.23
CA PHE A 5 9.80 -8.18 10.96
C PHE A 5 11.11 -7.40 10.73
N GLY A 6 12.26 -8.06 10.85
CA GLY A 6 13.60 -7.49 10.63
C GLY A 6 14.11 -7.60 9.20
N ALA A 7 13.46 -8.38 8.33
CA ALA A 7 13.83 -8.45 6.92
C ALA A 7 13.68 -7.09 6.23
N GLY A 8 14.75 -6.62 5.60
CA GLY A 8 14.76 -5.39 4.82
C GLY A 8 13.59 -5.38 3.83
N GLN A 9 12.71 -4.40 3.97
CA GLN A 9 11.58 -4.20 3.08
C GLN A 9 12.10 -3.66 1.75
N GLY A 10 12.57 -4.58 0.88
CA GLY A 10 13.07 -4.27 -0.45
C GLY A 10 12.04 -3.58 -1.33
N VAL A 11 12.43 -3.29 -2.57
CA VAL A 11 11.51 -2.78 -3.59
C VAL A 11 10.49 -3.88 -3.90
N ASN A 12 9.20 -3.65 -3.61
CA ASN A 12 8.12 -4.55 -4.02
C ASN A 12 7.10 -3.76 -4.84
N ASN A 13 7.12 -4.00 -6.15
CA ASN A 13 6.27 -3.32 -7.13
C ASN A 13 5.01 -4.13 -7.47
N ASN A 14 4.60 -5.03 -6.57
CA ASN A 14 3.33 -5.74 -6.67
C ASN A 14 2.33 -5.18 -5.66
N TYR A 15 1.05 -5.25 -6.04
CA TYR A 15 -0.02 -4.98 -5.10
C TYR A 15 -0.11 -6.08 -4.04
N TYR A 16 -0.27 -5.70 -2.77
CA TYR A 16 -0.72 -6.63 -1.74
C TYR A 16 -1.42 -5.91 -0.59
N GLN A 17 -2.25 -6.67 0.13
CA GLN A 17 -2.83 -6.26 1.39
C GLN A 17 -2.61 -7.34 2.44
N GLN A 18 -2.10 -6.96 3.61
CA GLN A 18 -1.92 -7.83 4.75
C GLN A 18 -2.59 -7.19 5.96
N ARG A 19 -3.43 -7.95 6.66
CA ARG A 19 -4.14 -7.48 7.86
C ARG A 19 -4.10 -8.54 8.95
N TYR A 20 -3.68 -8.12 10.13
CA TYR A 20 -3.57 -8.94 11.33
C TYR A 20 -4.53 -8.40 12.38
N ASN A 21 -5.61 -9.13 12.63
CA ASN A 21 -6.56 -8.76 13.68
C ASN A 21 -6.15 -9.42 14.99
N TYR A 22 -6.28 -8.69 16.10
CA TYR A 22 -6.05 -9.22 17.44
C TYR A 22 -7.23 -8.87 18.34
N ARG A 23 -7.57 -9.80 19.23
CA ARG A 23 -8.62 -9.62 20.24
C ARG A 23 -8.26 -10.39 21.51
N SER A 24 -8.39 -9.72 22.65
CA SER A 24 -8.25 -10.30 23.98
C SER A 24 -9.40 -9.81 24.85
N ASN A 25 -10.10 -10.75 25.47
CA ASN A 25 -11.15 -10.47 26.44
C ASN A 25 -10.72 -11.09 27.77
N LEU A 26 -10.68 -10.29 28.83
CA LEU A 26 -10.31 -10.72 30.18
C LEU A 26 -11.44 -10.39 31.14
N ASP A 27 -11.90 -11.38 31.88
CA ASP A 27 -12.91 -11.27 32.92
C ASP A 27 -12.31 -11.73 34.25
N MET A 28 -12.38 -10.90 35.29
CA MET A 28 -11.78 -11.17 36.60
C MET A 28 -12.76 -10.90 37.72
N LYS A 29 -12.88 -11.85 38.64
CA LYS A 29 -13.50 -11.64 39.95
C LYS A 29 -12.41 -11.19 40.92
N VAL A 30 -12.19 -9.88 41.01
CA VAL A 30 -11.09 -9.30 41.81
C VAL A 30 -11.34 -9.51 43.30
N THR A 31 -12.58 -9.36 43.75
CA THR A 31 -13.03 -9.74 45.10
C THR A 31 -14.42 -10.40 45.01
N LYS A 32 -15.02 -10.77 46.15
CA LYS A 32 -16.41 -11.26 46.18
C LYS A 32 -17.42 -10.24 45.65
N THR A 33 -17.09 -8.94 45.75
CA THR A 33 -17.99 -7.84 45.38
C THR A 33 -17.50 -7.03 44.18
N LEU A 34 -16.26 -7.18 43.72
CA LEU A 34 -15.71 -6.44 42.58
C LEU A 34 -15.42 -7.36 41.40
N ASP A 35 -16.12 -7.12 40.29
CA ASP A 35 -15.89 -7.78 39.00
C ASP A 35 -15.26 -6.75 38.02
N ILE A 36 -14.18 -7.12 37.33
CA ILE A 36 -13.54 -6.30 36.31
C ILE A 36 -13.51 -7.05 34.98
N ARG A 37 -13.89 -6.37 33.90
CA ARG A 37 -13.79 -6.85 32.51
C ARG A 37 -12.94 -5.90 31.69
N MET A 38 -12.04 -6.46 30.88
CA MET A 38 -11.24 -5.71 29.91
C MET A 38 -11.32 -6.36 28.54
N ASN A 39 -11.63 -5.57 27.51
CA ASN A 39 -11.60 -6.00 26.12
C ASN A 39 -10.58 -5.15 25.37
N LEU A 40 -9.59 -5.79 24.76
CA LEU A 40 -8.61 -5.19 23.86
C LEU A 40 -8.82 -5.77 22.48
N PHE A 41 -9.00 -4.94 21.46
CA PHE A 41 -9.11 -5.41 20.08
C PHE A 41 -8.60 -4.39 19.09
N GLY A 42 -8.11 -4.86 17.96
CA GLY A 42 -7.57 -3.97 16.93
C GLY A 42 -6.97 -4.75 15.78
N ASN A 43 -6.24 -4.04 14.93
CA ASN A 43 -5.49 -4.66 13.86
C ASN A 43 -4.26 -3.85 13.45
N PHE A 44 -3.33 -4.55 12.82
CA PHE A 44 -2.28 -3.97 12.00
C PHE A 44 -2.57 -4.30 10.55
N ALA A 45 -2.59 -3.30 9.68
CA ALA A 45 -2.79 -3.47 8.26
C ALA A 45 -1.68 -2.79 7.46
N GLN A 46 -1.30 -3.42 6.35
CA GLN A 46 -0.35 -2.90 5.39
C GLN A 46 -0.91 -3.10 3.98
N VAL A 47 -1.02 -2.03 3.22
CA VAL A 47 -1.37 -2.05 1.79
C VAL A 47 -0.19 -1.52 1.01
N ASN A 48 0.27 -2.27 0.01
CA ASN A 48 1.30 -1.85 -0.92
C ASN A 48 0.66 -1.69 -2.29
N VAL A 49 0.82 -0.52 -2.89
CA VAL A 49 0.30 -0.17 -4.20
C VAL A 49 1.49 0.17 -5.10
N PRO A 50 1.66 -0.48 -6.26
CA PRO A 50 2.73 -0.10 -7.17
C PRO A 50 2.51 1.30 -7.72
N ARG A 51 3.62 1.98 -8.04
CA ARG A 51 3.55 3.19 -8.85
C ARG A 51 3.66 2.85 -10.32
N VAL A 52 2.83 3.52 -11.12
CA VAL A 52 2.81 3.45 -12.57
C VAL A 52 3.42 4.71 -13.17
N GLY A 53 3.21 5.88 -12.56
CA GLY A 53 3.74 7.14 -13.09
C GLY A 53 3.22 7.44 -14.49
N SER A 54 1.92 7.46 -14.62
CA SER A 54 1.19 7.87 -15.81
C SER A 54 1.44 9.35 -16.14
N PRO A 55 1.15 9.80 -17.38
CA PRO A 55 1.30 11.21 -17.76
C PRO A 55 0.54 12.14 -16.80
N PHE A 56 0.96 13.40 -16.73
CA PHE A 56 0.38 14.42 -15.84
C PHE A 56 0.40 14.07 -14.35
N GLY A 57 1.25 13.13 -13.94
CA GLY A 57 1.42 12.75 -12.54
C GLY A 57 0.32 11.81 -12.01
N TYR A 58 -0.52 11.27 -12.90
CA TYR A 58 -1.47 10.22 -12.50
C TYR A 58 -0.72 8.95 -12.07
N ASN A 59 -1.31 8.19 -11.15
CA ASN A 59 -0.80 6.88 -10.74
C ASN A 59 -1.83 5.80 -11.05
N ASP A 60 -2.25 5.72 -12.31
CA ASP A 60 -3.35 4.87 -12.76
C ASP A 60 -3.05 4.28 -14.15
N LEU A 61 -2.90 2.96 -14.22
CA LEU A 61 -2.67 2.28 -15.48
C LEU A 61 -3.88 2.40 -16.44
N PHE A 62 -5.09 2.54 -15.90
CA PHE A 62 -6.28 2.70 -16.74
C PHE A 62 -6.32 4.09 -17.39
N TYR A 63 -5.68 5.09 -16.80
CA TYR A 63 -5.46 6.37 -17.47
C TYR A 63 -4.63 6.18 -18.75
N ASP A 64 -3.56 5.38 -18.68
CA ASP A 64 -2.71 5.11 -19.84
C ASP A 64 -3.46 4.34 -20.93
N TYR A 65 -4.32 3.39 -20.54
CA TYR A 65 -5.14 2.62 -21.46
C TYR A 65 -6.25 3.44 -22.12
N SER A 66 -6.89 4.34 -21.37
CA SER A 66 -7.98 5.17 -21.88
C SER A 66 -7.51 6.35 -22.74
N SER A 67 -6.25 6.73 -22.62
CA SER A 67 -5.63 7.79 -23.41
C SER A 67 -4.99 7.26 -24.69
N PHE A 68 -5.58 7.61 -25.85
CA PHE A 68 -4.99 7.34 -27.17
C PHE A 68 -3.61 8.00 -27.35
N ALA A 69 -3.27 9.00 -26.53
CA ALA A 69 -1.98 9.67 -26.57
C ALA A 69 -0.91 8.97 -25.71
N THR A 70 -1.29 8.11 -24.76
CA THR A 70 -0.32 7.42 -23.88
C THR A 70 0.04 6.03 -24.40
N LEU A 71 -0.97 5.21 -24.73
CA LEU A 71 -0.80 3.85 -25.26
C LEU A 71 -1.59 3.70 -26.57
N ALA A 72 -1.27 4.53 -27.56
CA ALA A 72 -1.78 4.37 -28.93
C ALA A 72 -1.53 2.95 -29.47
N PRO A 73 -2.34 2.46 -30.42
CA PRO A 73 -1.95 1.29 -31.22
C PRO A 73 -0.55 1.50 -31.80
N PHE A 74 0.36 0.54 -31.55
CA PHE A 74 1.77 0.62 -31.97
C PHE A 74 2.59 1.76 -31.34
N ALA A 75 2.21 2.25 -30.16
CA ALA A 75 2.94 3.29 -29.42
C ALA A 75 4.45 2.96 -29.27
N TYR A 76 4.79 1.72 -28.92
CA TYR A 76 6.14 1.13 -28.89
C TYR A 76 6.03 -0.39 -28.65
N PRO A 77 7.05 -1.19 -28.96
CA PRO A 77 7.07 -2.59 -28.55
C PRO A 77 7.25 -2.73 -27.03
N LEU A 78 6.71 -3.79 -26.42
CA LEU A 78 6.90 -4.04 -24.98
C LEU A 78 8.40 -4.20 -24.65
N TYR A 79 9.09 -4.97 -25.49
CA TYR A 79 10.52 -5.21 -25.47
C TYR A 79 11.05 -5.12 -26.90
N ASN A 80 12.27 -4.62 -27.03
CA ASN A 80 13.05 -4.66 -28.25
C ASN A 80 13.62 -6.07 -28.51
N PRO A 81 14.16 -6.36 -29.71
CA PRO A 81 14.73 -7.68 -30.03
C PRO A 81 15.86 -8.12 -29.09
N ASP A 82 16.63 -7.18 -28.53
CA ASP A 82 17.69 -7.43 -27.54
C ASP A 82 17.17 -7.64 -26.09
N GLY A 83 15.85 -7.52 -25.87
CA GLY A 83 15.22 -7.63 -24.56
C GLY A 83 15.18 -6.32 -23.76
N SER A 84 15.74 -5.22 -24.27
CA SER A 84 15.60 -3.90 -23.65
C SER A 84 14.15 -3.39 -23.72
N TYR A 85 13.77 -2.46 -22.84
CA TYR A 85 12.43 -1.88 -22.91
C TYR A 85 12.28 -1.02 -24.16
N GLY A 86 11.24 -1.31 -24.94
CA GLY A 86 10.97 -0.58 -26.18
C GLY A 86 10.46 0.84 -25.92
N TYR A 87 10.81 1.73 -26.82
CA TYR A 87 10.34 3.10 -26.91
C TYR A 87 10.09 3.51 -28.36
N SER A 88 9.59 4.73 -28.60
CA SER A 88 9.38 5.23 -29.96
C SER A 88 9.72 6.71 -30.12
N THR A 89 10.15 7.06 -31.33
CA THR A 89 10.36 8.44 -31.76
C THR A 89 9.06 9.22 -31.79
N TRP A 90 7.93 8.57 -32.11
CA TRP A 90 6.62 9.20 -32.13
C TRP A 90 6.25 9.79 -30.76
N ILE A 91 6.33 9.01 -29.68
CA ILE A 91 6.03 9.55 -28.34
C ILE A 91 7.04 10.64 -27.97
N ARG A 92 8.33 10.39 -28.22
CA ARG A 92 9.41 11.33 -27.85
C ARG A 92 9.25 12.70 -28.52
N ASN A 93 9.00 12.71 -29.83
CA ASN A 93 9.10 13.91 -30.66
C ASN A 93 7.74 14.53 -30.98
N GLU A 94 6.72 13.70 -31.25
CA GLU A 94 5.40 14.17 -31.70
C GLU A 94 4.39 14.29 -30.54
N ASN A 95 4.69 13.67 -29.39
CA ASN A 95 3.78 13.66 -28.24
C ASN A 95 4.46 13.94 -26.88
N PRO A 96 5.18 15.07 -26.72
CA PRO A 96 6.05 15.31 -25.57
C PRO A 96 5.30 15.39 -24.22
N ASN A 97 4.02 15.79 -24.20
CA ASN A 97 3.22 15.85 -22.99
C ASN A 97 2.90 14.45 -22.41
N TYR A 98 3.04 13.41 -23.23
CA TYR A 98 2.79 12.02 -22.87
C TYR A 98 4.07 11.18 -22.95
N ASN A 99 5.24 11.85 -22.96
CA ASN A 99 6.56 11.22 -22.91
C ASN A 99 6.83 10.63 -21.52
N VAL A 100 6.09 9.58 -21.18
CA VAL A 100 6.36 8.67 -20.07
C VAL A 100 7.05 7.42 -20.60
N ASN A 101 7.82 6.76 -19.74
CA ASN A 101 8.64 5.62 -20.11
C ASN A 101 7.76 4.37 -20.40
N ASN A 102 8.38 3.29 -20.90
CA ASN A 102 7.72 2.03 -21.24
C ASN A 102 6.83 1.52 -20.08
N VAL A 103 5.57 1.22 -20.36
CA VAL A 103 4.59 0.83 -19.33
C VAL A 103 4.99 -0.41 -18.52
N ILE A 104 5.62 -1.41 -19.15
CA ILE A 104 6.08 -2.61 -18.45
C ILE A 104 7.26 -2.26 -17.56
N GLY A 105 8.20 -1.46 -18.05
CA GLY A 105 9.30 -0.96 -17.23
C GLY A 105 8.80 -0.14 -16.03
N ARG A 106 7.76 0.69 -16.22
CA ARG A 106 7.14 1.46 -15.13
C ARG A 106 6.59 0.53 -14.06
N LEU A 107 5.75 -0.44 -14.42
CA LEU A 107 5.22 -1.42 -13.46
C LEU A 107 6.31 -2.22 -12.74
N ASN A 108 7.47 -2.43 -13.36
CA ASN A 108 8.57 -3.17 -12.76
C ASN A 108 9.53 -2.32 -11.92
N TYR A 109 9.63 -1.00 -12.15
CA TYR A 109 10.68 -0.19 -11.56
C TYR A 109 10.24 1.12 -10.88
N TYR A 110 9.02 1.60 -11.13
CA TYR A 110 8.60 2.91 -10.60
C TYR A 110 8.48 2.94 -9.09
N GLY A 111 8.43 1.77 -8.44
CA GLY A 111 8.39 1.66 -7.00
C GLY A 111 6.97 1.46 -6.47
N TYR A 112 6.73 1.94 -5.26
CA TYR A 112 5.48 1.70 -4.55
C TYR A 112 5.13 2.83 -3.57
N ASP A 113 3.84 2.88 -3.23
CA ASP A 113 3.31 3.52 -2.03
C ASP A 113 2.82 2.45 -1.07
N ARG A 114 3.26 2.53 0.19
CA ARG A 114 2.92 1.55 1.23
C ARG A 114 2.30 2.23 2.42
N ASN A 115 1.02 1.95 2.61
CA ASN A 115 0.22 2.47 3.68
C ASN A 115 0.19 1.47 4.84
N ASN A 116 0.54 1.94 6.03
CA ASN A 116 0.52 1.14 7.24
C ASN A 116 -0.49 1.75 8.20
N GLU A 117 -1.38 0.92 8.71
CA GLU A 117 -2.40 1.28 9.70
C GLU A 117 -2.21 0.40 10.93
N SER A 118 -2.33 1.01 12.10
CA SER A 118 -2.49 0.33 13.37
C SER A 118 -3.69 0.92 14.08
N ASN A 119 -4.68 0.09 14.39
CA ASN A 119 -5.78 0.51 15.24
C ASN A 119 -5.86 -0.35 16.50
N MET A 120 -6.24 0.30 17.59
CA MET A 120 -6.31 -0.29 18.92
C MET A 120 -7.52 0.26 19.65
N ASN A 121 -8.28 -0.62 20.27
CA ASN A 121 -9.47 -0.29 21.05
C ASN A 121 -9.39 -1.02 22.39
N VAL A 122 -9.62 -0.29 23.47
CA VAL A 122 -9.65 -0.80 24.83
C VAL A 122 -10.98 -0.42 25.46
N VAL A 123 -11.65 -1.39 26.07
CA VAL A 123 -12.86 -1.17 26.87
C VAL A 123 -12.66 -1.84 28.21
N ALA A 124 -12.62 -1.05 29.28
CA ALA A 124 -12.57 -1.53 30.65
C ALA A 124 -13.91 -1.27 31.35
N GLU A 125 -14.38 -2.23 32.13
CA GLU A 125 -15.60 -2.15 32.91
C GLU A 125 -15.31 -2.69 34.32
N ALA A 126 -15.82 -2.00 35.34
CA ALA A 126 -15.77 -2.45 36.73
C ALA A 126 -17.19 -2.42 37.30
N THR A 127 -17.62 -3.52 37.90
CA THR A 127 -18.90 -3.64 38.60
C THR A 127 -18.63 -3.91 40.08
N GLN A 128 -19.04 -2.99 40.95
CA GLN A 128 -18.96 -3.11 42.40
C GLN A 128 -20.36 -3.46 42.94
N LYS A 129 -20.48 -4.62 43.57
CA LYS A 129 -21.68 -5.06 44.30
C LYS A 129 -21.71 -4.39 45.66
N LEU A 130 -22.89 -3.91 46.04
CA LEU A 130 -23.17 -3.17 47.27
C LEU A 130 -24.22 -3.92 48.12
N ASP A 131 -24.17 -5.25 48.12
CA ASP A 131 -25.11 -6.12 48.86
C ASP A 131 -25.14 -5.83 50.38
N PHE A 132 -24.09 -5.18 50.90
CA PHE A 132 -24.02 -4.73 52.29
C PHE A 132 -24.96 -3.54 52.60
N ILE A 133 -25.38 -2.79 51.58
CA ILE A 133 -26.38 -1.72 51.70
C ILE A 133 -27.75 -2.34 51.43
N THR A 134 -27.92 -2.91 50.24
CA THR A 134 -29.18 -3.53 49.78
C THR A 134 -28.85 -4.70 48.88
N LYS A 135 -29.44 -5.88 49.14
CA LYS A 135 -29.25 -7.08 48.31
C LYS A 135 -29.61 -6.79 46.84
N GLY A 136 -28.68 -7.09 45.94
CA GLY A 136 -28.82 -6.87 44.50
C GLY A 136 -28.40 -5.49 44.00
N LEU A 137 -28.02 -4.57 44.90
CA LEU A 137 -27.52 -3.25 44.50
C LEU A 137 -26.10 -3.37 43.90
N SER A 138 -25.87 -2.69 42.77
CA SER A 138 -24.52 -2.62 42.17
C SER A 138 -24.31 -1.30 41.44
N ILE A 139 -23.05 -0.90 41.33
CA ILE A 139 -22.60 0.24 40.53
C ILE A 139 -21.65 -0.28 39.46
N ARG A 140 -21.82 0.20 38.24
CA ARG A 140 -20.96 -0.13 37.10
C ARG A 140 -20.33 1.12 36.51
N GLY A 141 -19.00 1.11 36.38
CA GLY A 141 -18.23 2.10 35.64
C GLY A 141 -17.63 1.49 34.38
N ARG A 142 -17.62 2.23 33.28
CA ARG A 142 -17.03 1.81 32.00
C ARG A 142 -16.19 2.93 31.42
N VAL A 143 -15.00 2.59 30.94
CA VAL A 143 -14.09 3.49 30.23
C VAL A 143 -13.71 2.84 28.90
N ALA A 144 -13.68 3.65 27.84
CA ALA A 144 -13.28 3.21 26.52
C ALA A 144 -12.19 4.13 25.96
N TYR A 145 -11.23 3.54 25.26
CA TYR A 145 -10.15 4.23 24.57
C TYR A 145 -10.00 3.66 23.16
N THR A 146 -9.78 4.54 22.19
CA THR A 146 -9.49 4.15 20.80
C THR A 146 -8.29 4.93 20.29
N SER A 147 -7.46 4.28 19.51
CA SER A 147 -6.31 4.86 18.84
C SER A 147 -6.23 4.35 17.41
N ASN A 148 -5.95 5.25 16.48
CA ASN A 148 -5.65 4.95 15.10
C ASN A 148 -4.32 5.65 14.75
N TYR A 149 -3.40 4.89 14.19
CA TYR A 149 -2.13 5.37 13.69
C TYR A 149 -1.99 4.98 12.23
N TYR A 150 -1.62 5.94 11.40
CA TYR A 150 -1.46 5.78 9.97
C TYR A 150 -0.19 6.45 9.50
N TYR A 151 0.57 5.76 8.65
CA TYR A 151 1.67 6.39 7.90
C TYR A 151 1.85 5.75 6.54
N THR A 152 2.36 6.55 5.60
CA THR A 152 2.72 6.11 4.26
C THR A 152 4.24 6.13 4.12
N ARG A 153 4.79 5.08 3.52
CA ARG A 153 6.17 5.02 3.05
C ARG A 153 6.15 4.83 1.53
N SER A 154 6.86 5.68 0.81
CA SER A 154 7.04 5.56 -0.62
C SER A 154 8.50 5.34 -0.98
N MET A 155 8.73 4.65 -2.08
CA MET A 155 10.05 4.59 -2.73
C MET A 155 9.79 4.55 -4.22
N THR A 156 10.41 5.47 -4.96
CA THR A 156 10.08 5.68 -6.36
C THR A 156 11.30 5.86 -7.23
N ARG A 157 11.18 5.45 -8.50
CA ARG A 157 12.18 5.73 -9.54
C ARG A 157 11.46 6.11 -10.83
N ASP A 158 11.59 7.37 -11.21
CA ASP A 158 10.94 7.97 -12.36
C ASP A 158 11.63 7.67 -13.69
N GLN A 159 12.94 7.39 -13.68
CA GLN A 159 13.69 7.09 -14.90
C GLN A 159 14.38 5.72 -14.86
N PHE A 160 14.33 5.03 -16.00
CA PHE A 160 15.04 3.79 -16.27
C PHE A 160 15.36 3.69 -17.77
N PRO A 161 16.40 2.96 -18.17
CA PRO A 161 16.74 2.85 -19.58
C PRO A 161 15.63 2.20 -20.41
N SER A 162 15.25 2.86 -21.49
CA SER A 162 14.45 2.33 -22.59
C SER A 162 15.02 2.84 -23.91
N PHE A 163 14.79 2.10 -24.99
CA PHE A 163 15.48 2.30 -26.24
C PHE A 163 14.53 2.24 -27.42
N ILE A 164 14.80 3.07 -28.42
CA ILE A 164 14.13 3.09 -29.72
C ILE A 164 14.95 2.18 -30.63
N TYR A 165 14.30 1.17 -31.21
CA TYR A 165 14.93 0.24 -32.15
C TYR A 165 14.78 0.71 -33.60
N ASP A 166 15.89 0.77 -34.33
CA ASP A 166 15.92 0.96 -35.78
C ASP A 166 16.18 -0.38 -36.50
N PRO A 167 15.17 -0.94 -37.19
CA PRO A 167 15.32 -2.23 -37.88
C PRO A 167 16.15 -2.16 -39.16
N VAL A 168 16.41 -0.98 -39.72
CA VAL A 168 17.22 -0.81 -40.94
C VAL A 168 18.71 -0.92 -40.61
N ASN A 169 19.11 -0.29 -39.51
CA ASN A 169 20.50 -0.22 -39.07
C ASN A 169 20.83 -1.21 -37.93
N ASP A 170 19.83 -1.94 -37.43
CA ASP A 170 19.91 -2.83 -36.27
C ASP A 170 20.54 -2.14 -35.05
N SER A 171 20.05 -0.94 -34.74
CA SER A 171 20.62 -0.07 -33.71
C SER A 171 19.60 0.34 -32.65
N TYR A 172 20.10 0.71 -31.48
CA TYR A 172 19.31 1.09 -30.31
C TYR A 172 19.69 2.49 -29.84
N GLU A 173 18.74 3.41 -29.93
CA GLU A 173 18.92 4.78 -29.44
C GLU A 173 18.29 4.91 -28.05
N PRO A 174 19.00 5.44 -27.03
CA PRO A 174 18.38 5.73 -25.74
C PRO A 174 17.19 6.68 -25.89
N ARG A 175 16.12 6.44 -25.13
CA ARG A 175 14.97 7.36 -25.04
C ARG A 175 15.41 8.78 -24.65
N ASP A 176 16.23 8.86 -23.61
CA ASP A 176 16.73 10.08 -22.99
C ASP A 176 18.26 10.19 -23.29
N PRO A 177 18.66 10.89 -24.37
CA PRO A 177 20.06 10.98 -24.84
C PRO A 177 20.96 11.89 -24.00
#